data_AF-A0A6P8EEK8-F1
#
_entry.id   AF-A0A6P8EEK8-F1
#
_cell.length_a   1.000
_cell.length_b   1.000
_cell.length_c   1.000
_cell.angle_alpha   90.00
_cell.angle_beta   90.00
_cell.angle_gamma   90.00
#
_symmetry.space_group_name_H-M   'P 1'
#
loop_
_entity.id
_entity.type
_entity.pdbx_description
1 polymer ?
#
loop_
_entity_poly.entity_id
_entity_poly.type
_entity_poly.pdbx_seq_one_letter_code
_entity_poly.pdbx_strand_id
1 'polypeptide(L)'
;MHSTDTYMDINIHLKLRVMQQPRRWAAKSTALPFYRLRLKYIIPLRCQFRFWWGRIFNITSNPLNTQSIPLWQQVEYYLKVHEHLTKRLGSAHAQKHLSKSLFFIVFGSNNILDYSRSIDQNKPPKMHVNQMTTLLKAKLKILHTHGARKFMVVGLPPVGCCPAQRIQNETRGCREDTNTWTVMYKEALESMSQELKSEVKDMSYSYSHTYPLIHGFIQDPASNGLRR
;
A
#
# COMPACT_ATOMS: atom_id res chain seq x y z
N MET A 1 -27.99 -0.15 32.11
CA MET A 1 -28.87 0.97 31.70
C MET A 1 -28.02 1.88 30.81
N HIS A 2 -28.33 1.88 29.50
CA HIS A 2 -27.98 2.75 28.36
C HIS A 2 -26.74 3.70 28.43
N SER A 3 -25.91 3.91 27.40
CA SER A 3 -25.92 3.58 25.97
C SER A 3 -24.51 3.82 25.39
N THR A 4 -23.90 2.86 24.70
CA THR A 4 -22.70 3.09 23.86
C THR A 4 -22.81 2.48 22.46
N ASP A 5 -23.92 1.81 22.14
CA ASP A 5 -24.04 1.02 20.91
C ASP A 5 -24.39 1.84 19.66
N THR A 6 -24.77 3.12 19.77
CA THR A 6 -25.26 3.89 18.62
C THR A 6 -24.17 4.57 17.78
N TYR A 7 -22.94 4.75 18.30
CA TYR A 7 -21.86 5.46 17.58
C TYR A 7 -21.00 4.55 16.69
N MET A 8 -20.96 3.24 16.98
CA MET A 8 -20.18 2.28 16.20
C MET A 8 -20.94 1.83 14.93
N ASP A 9 -22.28 1.82 14.98
CA ASP A 9 -23.13 1.43 13.86
C ASP A 9 -23.24 2.48 12.74
N ILE A 10 -23.21 3.77 13.07
CA ILE A 10 -23.29 4.86 12.07
C ILE A 10 -22.03 4.87 11.17
N ASN A 11 -20.86 4.55 11.71
CA ASN A 11 -19.60 4.53 10.95
C ASN A 11 -19.44 3.32 10.03
N ILE A 12 -20.10 2.19 10.34
CA ILE A 12 -20.12 1.01 9.46
C ILE A 12 -21.13 1.23 8.32
N HIS A 13 -22.27 1.88 8.58
CA HIS A 13 -23.26 2.18 7.56
C HIS A 13 -22.80 3.23 6.53
N LEU A 14 -22.02 4.24 6.92
CA LEU A 14 -21.47 5.21 5.98
C LEU A 14 -20.35 4.63 5.09
N LYS A 15 -19.54 3.69 5.60
CA LYS A 15 -18.47 3.05 4.81
C LYS A 15 -18.96 2.01 3.79
N LEU A 16 -20.11 1.38 4.03
CA LEU A 16 -20.69 0.43 3.07
C LEU A 16 -21.46 1.12 1.94
N ARG A 17 -22.02 2.32 2.17
CA ARG A 17 -22.82 3.03 1.17
C ARG A 17 -21.98 3.52 -0.03
N VAL A 18 -20.68 3.78 0.19
CA VAL A 18 -19.73 4.14 -0.89
C VAL A 18 -19.47 2.98 -1.85
N MET A 19 -19.68 1.71 -1.43
CA MET A 19 -19.51 0.55 -2.31
C MET A 19 -20.76 0.19 -3.14
N GLN A 20 -21.90 0.87 -2.96
CA GLN A 20 -23.18 0.51 -3.62
C GLN A 20 -23.68 1.48 -4.70
N GLN A 21 -22.97 2.56 -5.05
CA GLN A 21 -23.44 3.54 -6.05
C GLN A 21 -22.50 3.63 -7.27
N PRO A 22 -22.59 2.70 -8.25
CA PRO A 22 -21.74 2.70 -9.44
C PRO A 22 -22.20 3.64 -10.57
N ARG A 23 -23.25 4.44 -10.37
CA ARG A 23 -23.87 5.24 -11.45
C ARG A 23 -23.91 6.72 -11.09
N ARG A 24 -22.80 7.46 -11.22
CA ARG A 24 -22.82 8.93 -11.37
C ARG A 24 -21.50 9.60 -11.80
N TRP A 25 -20.40 8.86 -11.91
CA TRP A 25 -19.09 9.43 -12.33
C TRP A 25 -18.70 9.17 -13.79
N ALA A 26 -19.66 8.76 -14.63
CA ALA A 26 -19.41 8.51 -16.05
C ALA A 26 -19.80 9.73 -16.90
N ALA A 27 -19.16 10.87 -16.68
CA ALA A 27 -19.13 11.94 -17.68
C ALA A 27 -17.93 12.86 -17.43
N LYS A 28 -17.11 13.02 -18.48
CA LYS A 28 -15.99 13.96 -18.63
C LYS A 28 -14.65 13.53 -18.01
N SER A 29 -13.97 12.61 -18.70
CA SER A 29 -12.51 12.69 -18.93
C SER A 29 -12.13 11.68 -20.00
N THR A 30 -12.01 12.13 -21.24
CA THR A 30 -11.43 11.39 -22.36
C THR A 30 -9.91 11.61 -22.37
N ALA A 31 -9.16 10.74 -21.70
CA ALA A 31 -7.77 10.38 -21.98
C ALA A 31 -7.30 9.35 -20.94
N LEU A 32 -6.47 8.38 -21.40
CA LEU A 32 -5.87 7.21 -20.73
C LEU A 32 -6.58 5.87 -20.98
N PRO A 33 -6.01 5.00 -21.85
CA PRO A 33 -6.43 3.61 -21.99
C PRO A 33 -5.78 2.77 -20.89
N PHE A 34 -6.21 2.95 -19.64
CA PHE A 34 -5.93 1.99 -18.58
C PHE A 34 -7.23 1.25 -18.26
N TYR A 35 -7.17 -0.07 -18.41
CA TYR A 35 -8.25 -1.05 -18.25
C TYR A 35 -9.33 -0.65 -17.23
N ARG A 36 -10.59 -0.75 -17.66
CA ARG A 36 -11.80 -0.78 -16.81
C ARG A 36 -11.72 -1.95 -15.81
N LEU A 37 -10.90 -1.83 -14.77
CA LEU A 37 -11.01 -2.64 -13.56
C LEU A 37 -12.31 -2.22 -12.88
N ARG A 38 -13.33 -3.10 -12.90
CA ARG A 38 -14.53 -2.89 -12.10
C ARG A 38 -14.09 -2.78 -10.63
N LEU A 39 -14.11 -1.56 -10.10
CA LEU A 39 -13.77 -1.13 -8.72
C LEU A 39 -14.51 -1.89 -7.59
N LYS A 40 -15.33 -2.89 -7.90
CA LYS A 40 -16.20 -3.62 -6.95
C LYS A 40 -15.44 -4.48 -5.94
N TYR A 41 -14.15 -4.73 -6.16
CA TYR A 41 -13.41 -5.73 -5.39
C TYR A 41 -11.99 -5.30 -5.01
N ILE A 42 -11.79 -4.02 -4.72
CA ILE A 42 -10.49 -3.51 -4.27
C ILE A 42 -10.48 -3.50 -2.74
N ILE A 43 -9.58 -4.27 -2.13
CA ILE A 43 -9.29 -4.18 -0.69
C ILE A 43 -7.94 -3.48 -0.55
N PRO A 44 -7.93 -2.16 -0.24
CA PRO A 44 -6.69 -1.45 -0.01
C PRO A 44 -6.15 -1.81 1.37
N LEU A 45 -5.00 -2.49 1.42
CA LEU A 45 -4.19 -2.47 2.63
C LEU A 45 -3.47 -1.12 2.65
N ARG A 46 -3.96 -0.23 3.53
CA ARG A 46 -3.47 1.14 3.66
C ARG A 46 -2.07 1.14 4.27
N CYS A 47 -1.04 1.30 3.45
CA CYS A 47 0.19 1.98 3.90
C CYS A 47 0.05 3.47 3.63
N GLN A 48 0.05 4.27 4.69
CA GLN A 48 0.07 5.72 4.55
C GLN A 48 1.40 6.13 3.92
N PHE A 49 1.39 6.37 2.61
CA PHE A 49 2.31 7.31 2.02
C PHE A 49 1.97 8.69 2.60
N ARG A 50 2.81 9.15 3.53
CA ARG A 50 2.74 10.46 4.20
C ARG A 50 2.73 11.68 3.24
N PHE A 51 2.71 11.47 1.92
CA PHE A 51 2.71 12.54 0.93
C PHE A 51 1.56 12.51 -0.08
N TRP A 52 0.69 11.49 -0.10
CA TRP A 52 -0.37 11.44 -1.11
C TRP A 52 -1.77 11.88 -0.66
N TRP A 53 -2.01 12.10 0.65
CA TRP A 53 -3.34 12.45 1.16
C TRP A 53 -3.36 13.59 2.19
N GLY A 54 -2.32 14.44 2.21
CA GLY A 54 -2.13 15.48 3.23
C GLY A 54 -3.10 16.68 3.21
N ARG A 55 -4.19 16.66 2.43
CA ARG A 55 -5.16 17.78 2.41
C ARG A 55 -6.65 17.40 2.42
N ILE A 56 -7.02 16.14 2.68
CA ILE A 56 -8.45 15.74 2.69
C ILE A 56 -9.02 15.47 4.09
N PHE A 57 -8.19 15.36 5.13
CA PHE A 57 -8.68 15.21 6.50
C PHE A 57 -8.05 16.26 7.42
N ASN A 58 -8.89 17.14 7.96
CA ASN A 58 -8.56 18.05 9.05
C ASN A 58 -8.33 17.22 10.32
N ILE A 59 -7.12 16.69 10.47
CA ILE A 59 -6.70 15.98 11.68
C ILE A 59 -5.84 16.95 12.47
N THR A 60 -6.39 17.47 13.57
CA THR A 60 -5.71 18.27 14.59
C THR A 60 -4.74 17.42 15.43
N SER A 61 -3.92 16.60 14.78
CA SER A 61 -2.87 15.82 15.44
C SER A 61 -1.51 16.40 15.09
N ASN A 62 -0.77 16.77 16.13
CA ASN A 62 0.64 17.16 16.11
C ASN A 62 1.43 16.51 14.95
N PRO A 63 2.01 17.28 14.00
CA PRO A 63 2.54 16.79 12.73
C PRO A 63 3.72 15.80 12.85
N LEU A 64 4.23 15.58 14.05
CA LEU A 64 5.35 14.68 14.34
C LEU A 64 4.91 13.31 14.88
N ASN A 65 3.64 13.09 15.23
CA ASN A 65 3.24 11.93 16.04
C ASN A 65 2.04 11.10 15.53
N THR A 66 1.77 11.09 14.22
CA THR A 66 0.92 10.04 13.63
C THR A 66 1.77 8.83 13.29
N GLN A 67 1.79 7.83 14.19
CA GLN A 67 2.44 6.54 13.95
C GLN A 67 1.79 5.83 12.75
N SER A 68 2.62 5.33 11.83
CA SER A 68 2.15 4.47 10.73
C SER A 68 1.61 3.16 11.30
N ILE A 69 0.43 2.71 10.86
CA ILE A 69 -0.10 1.39 11.23
C ILE A 69 0.85 0.32 10.67
N PRO A 70 1.48 -0.50 11.52
CA PRO A 70 2.43 -1.52 11.07
C PRO A 70 1.73 -2.62 10.28
N LEU A 71 2.46 -3.29 9.40
CA LEU A 71 1.91 -4.28 8.47
C LEU A 71 1.18 -5.43 9.20
N TRP A 72 1.68 -5.87 10.36
CA TRP A 72 1.01 -6.93 11.14
C TRP A 72 -0.39 -6.51 11.58
N GLN A 73 -0.56 -5.27 12.03
CA GLN A 73 -1.85 -4.74 12.50
C GLN A 73 -2.83 -4.55 11.33
N GLN A 74 -2.33 -4.17 10.13
CA GLN A 74 -3.16 -4.14 8.92
C GLN A 74 -3.69 -5.54 8.56
N VAL A 75 -2.88 -6.59 8.73
CA VAL A 75 -3.32 -7.97 8.53
C VAL A 75 -4.37 -8.37 9.58
N GLU A 76 -4.20 -8.01 10.84
CA GLU A 76 -5.22 -8.27 11.87
C GLU A 76 -6.56 -7.59 11.55
N TYR A 77 -6.53 -6.35 11.08
CA TYR A 77 -7.75 -5.68 10.63
C TYR A 77 -8.41 -6.41 9.45
N TYR A 78 -7.61 -6.91 8.51
CA TYR A 78 -8.14 -7.75 7.43
C TYR A 78 -8.79 -9.03 7.97
N LEU A 79 -8.20 -9.70 8.95
CA LEU A 79 -8.77 -10.92 9.55
C LEU A 79 -10.13 -10.65 10.22
N LYS A 80 -10.28 -9.50 10.89
CA LYS A 80 -11.59 -9.07 11.43
C LYS A 80 -12.62 -8.82 10.33
N VAL A 81 -12.22 -8.22 9.21
CA VAL A 81 -13.09 -8.03 8.04
C VAL A 81 -13.48 -9.38 7.43
N HIS A 82 -12.53 -10.31 7.31
CA HIS A 82 -12.77 -11.67 6.82
C HIS A 82 -13.81 -12.39 7.70
N GLU A 83 -13.67 -12.33 9.02
CA GLU A 83 -14.61 -12.91 9.97
C GLU A 83 -16.02 -12.31 9.80
N HIS A 84 -16.10 -10.98 9.72
CA HIS A 84 -17.38 -10.29 9.52
C HIS A 84 -18.05 -10.66 8.19
N LEU A 85 -17.27 -10.73 7.10
CA LEU A 85 -17.78 -11.17 5.80
C LEU A 85 -18.25 -12.62 5.83
N THR A 86 -17.52 -13.50 6.52
CA THR A 86 -17.89 -14.90 6.71
C THR A 86 -19.19 -15.04 7.47
N LYS A 87 -19.37 -14.28 8.56
CA LYS A 87 -20.62 -14.24 9.34
C LYS A 87 -21.81 -13.75 8.51
N ARG A 88 -21.61 -12.75 7.64
CA ARG A 88 -22.70 -12.14 6.86
C ARG A 88 -23.09 -12.89 5.60
N LEU A 89 -22.12 -13.48 4.90
CA LEU A 89 -22.35 -14.11 3.59
C LEU A 89 -22.35 -15.65 3.65
N GLY A 90 -21.84 -16.21 4.75
CA GLY A 90 -21.46 -17.62 4.85
C GLY A 90 -20.08 -17.86 4.23
N SER A 91 -19.39 -18.91 4.71
CA SER A 91 -18.01 -19.23 4.34
C SER A 91 -17.78 -19.34 2.83
N ALA A 92 -18.63 -20.10 2.12
CA ALA A 92 -18.49 -20.30 0.67
C ALA A 92 -18.60 -18.99 -0.14
N HIS A 93 -19.56 -18.13 0.19
CA HIS A 93 -19.75 -16.86 -0.51
C HIS A 93 -18.67 -15.84 -0.15
N ALA A 94 -18.22 -15.79 1.11
CA ALA A 94 -17.10 -14.95 1.53
C ALA A 94 -15.81 -15.35 0.79
N GLN A 95 -15.52 -16.64 0.73
CA GLN A 95 -14.37 -17.18 -0.01
C GLN A 95 -14.44 -16.84 -1.51
N LYS A 96 -15.62 -17.00 -2.13
CA LYS A 96 -15.85 -16.62 -3.53
C LYS A 96 -15.71 -15.12 -3.77
N HIS A 97 -16.10 -14.30 -2.80
CA HIS A 97 -15.97 -12.85 -2.88
C HIS A 97 -14.50 -12.41 -2.80
N LEU A 98 -13.77 -12.90 -1.82
CA LEU A 98 -12.36 -12.56 -1.58
C LEU A 98 -11.45 -13.09 -2.70
N SER A 99 -11.68 -14.31 -3.20
CA SER A 99 -10.89 -14.86 -4.30
C SER A 99 -11.04 -14.09 -5.62
N LYS A 100 -12.16 -13.37 -5.80
CA LYS A 100 -12.38 -12.49 -6.94
C LYS A 100 -11.82 -11.07 -6.73
N SER A 101 -11.42 -10.74 -5.51
CA SER A 101 -10.93 -9.42 -5.12
C SER A 101 -9.45 -9.22 -5.41
N LEU A 102 -9.11 -7.96 -5.70
CA LEU A 102 -7.75 -7.49 -5.93
C LEU A 102 -7.22 -6.79 -4.67
N PHE A 103 -6.09 -7.29 -4.19
CA PHE A 103 -5.42 -6.82 -2.99
C PHE A 103 -4.23 -5.96 -3.38
N PHE A 104 -4.27 -4.67 -3.06
CA PHE A 104 -3.16 -3.76 -3.30
C PHE A 104 -2.18 -3.83 -2.15
N ILE A 105 -0.95 -4.21 -2.46
CA ILE A 105 0.13 -4.38 -1.52
C ILE A 105 1.15 -3.30 -1.77
N VAL A 106 1.23 -2.36 -0.83
CA VAL A 106 2.15 -1.24 -0.84
C VAL A 106 2.88 -1.29 0.48
N PHE A 107 4.18 -1.55 0.49
CA PHE A 107 4.94 -1.70 1.74
C PHE A 107 6.40 -1.32 1.53
N GLY A 108 7.03 -0.71 2.53
CA GLY A 108 8.49 -0.56 2.60
C GLY A 108 9.04 0.86 2.59
N SER A 109 8.34 1.87 2.07
CA SER A 109 8.87 3.25 2.05
C SER A 109 9.18 3.79 3.45
N ASN A 110 8.30 3.53 4.43
CA ASN A 110 8.55 3.96 5.81
C ASN A 110 9.76 3.22 6.39
N ASN A 111 9.92 1.92 6.14
CA ASN A 111 11.05 1.14 6.61
C ASN A 111 12.40 1.61 6.03
N ILE A 112 12.42 2.03 4.76
CA ILE A 112 13.62 2.62 4.13
C ILE A 112 13.90 4.00 4.73
N LEU A 113 12.87 4.83 4.91
CA LEU A 113 13.02 6.15 5.56
C LEU A 113 13.50 6.02 7.01
N ASP A 114 12.98 5.07 7.77
CA ASP A 114 13.38 4.86 9.16
C ASP A 114 14.83 4.36 9.24
N TYR A 115 15.21 3.46 8.33
CA TYR A 115 16.61 3.02 8.19
C TYR A 115 17.54 4.19 7.81
N SER A 116 17.10 5.11 6.93
CA SER A 116 17.88 6.30 6.56
C SER A 116 18.14 7.28 7.69
N ARG A 117 17.31 7.25 8.75
CA ARG A 117 17.41 8.13 9.94
C ARG A 117 18.12 7.46 11.10
N SER A 118 18.37 6.15 11.04
CA SER A 118 19.09 5.43 12.08
C SER A 118 20.51 5.96 12.16
N ILE A 119 20.88 6.52 13.30
CA ILE A 119 22.23 7.09 13.57
C ILE A 119 23.30 6.01 13.48
N ASP A 120 22.92 4.76 13.79
CA ASP A 120 23.81 3.61 13.75
C ASP A 120 23.23 2.55 12.81
N GLN A 121 23.73 2.48 11.59
CA GLN A 121 23.34 1.46 10.60
C GLN A 121 24.07 0.14 10.89
N ASN A 122 23.99 -0.35 12.13
CA ASN A 122 24.59 -1.60 12.60
C ASN A 122 24.17 -2.83 11.77
N LYS A 123 23.13 -2.67 10.96
CA LYS A 123 22.61 -3.68 10.07
C LYS A 123 22.87 -3.28 8.61
N PRO A 124 23.52 -4.14 7.79
CA PRO A 124 23.74 -3.86 6.38
C PRO A 124 22.42 -3.64 5.59
N PRO A 125 22.38 -2.73 4.60
CA PRO A 125 21.14 -2.42 3.87
C PRO A 125 20.48 -3.63 3.22
N LYS A 126 21.30 -4.55 2.66
CA LYS A 126 20.81 -5.81 2.07
C LYS A 126 20.08 -6.67 3.09
N MET A 127 20.62 -6.78 4.30
CA MET A 127 19.99 -7.53 5.39
C MET A 127 18.68 -6.85 5.81
N HIS A 128 18.61 -5.52 5.78
CA HIS A 128 17.38 -4.78 6.05
C HIS A 128 16.28 -5.05 5.05
N VAL A 129 16.59 -4.90 3.77
CA VAL A 129 15.70 -5.20 2.64
C VAL A 129 15.20 -6.65 2.69
N ASN A 130 16.08 -7.62 2.93
CA ASN A 130 15.70 -9.03 2.99
C ASN A 130 14.72 -9.33 4.14
N GLN A 131 14.92 -8.71 5.30
CA GLN A 131 13.95 -8.86 6.40
C GLN A 131 12.59 -8.25 6.05
N MET A 132 12.56 -7.12 5.35
CA MET A 132 11.31 -6.50 4.90
C MET A 132 10.53 -7.42 3.97
N THR A 133 11.18 -8.00 2.96
CA THR A 133 10.51 -8.90 2.00
C THR A 133 10.13 -10.24 2.65
N THR A 134 10.93 -10.76 3.58
CA THR A 134 10.62 -11.96 4.36
C THR A 134 9.35 -11.76 5.20
N LEU A 135 9.27 -10.63 5.91
CA LEU A 135 8.09 -10.26 6.70
C LEU A 135 6.87 -10.11 5.79
N LEU A 136 7.00 -9.42 4.66
CA LEU A 136 5.92 -9.26 3.70
C LEU A 136 5.44 -10.61 3.15
N LYS A 137 6.35 -11.50 2.74
CA LYS A 137 6.04 -12.86 2.25
C LYS A 137 5.16 -13.62 3.25
N ALA A 138 5.54 -13.61 4.53
CA ALA A 138 4.78 -14.25 5.60
C ALA A 138 3.37 -13.66 5.73
N LYS A 139 3.22 -12.33 5.63
CA LYS A 139 1.91 -11.67 5.69
C LYS A 139 1.04 -11.95 4.47
N LEU A 140 1.60 -12.01 3.27
CA LEU A 140 0.87 -12.38 2.06
C LEU A 140 0.35 -13.83 2.12
N LYS A 141 1.12 -14.75 2.70
CA LYS A 141 0.64 -16.11 2.97
C LYS A 141 -0.59 -16.12 3.88
N ILE A 142 -0.59 -15.33 4.96
CA ILE A 142 -1.75 -15.21 5.85
C ILE A 142 -2.98 -14.69 5.10
N LEU A 143 -2.82 -13.64 4.28
CA LEU A 143 -3.91 -13.11 3.47
C LEU A 143 -4.46 -14.17 2.51
N HIS A 144 -3.58 -14.96 1.89
CA HIS A 144 -3.97 -16.05 1.00
C HIS A 144 -4.70 -17.15 1.74
N THR A 145 -4.24 -17.59 2.91
CA THR A 145 -4.97 -18.56 3.74
C THR A 145 -6.40 -18.09 4.02
N HIS A 146 -6.62 -16.77 4.09
CA HIS A 146 -7.92 -16.14 4.35
C HIS A 146 -8.58 -15.59 3.07
N GLY A 147 -8.44 -16.29 1.95
CA GLY A 147 -9.25 -16.07 0.75
C GLY A 147 -8.69 -15.09 -0.28
N ALA A 148 -7.59 -14.37 0.00
CA ALA A 148 -6.96 -13.52 -1.00
C ALA A 148 -6.31 -14.38 -2.12
N ARG A 149 -6.56 -14.04 -3.38
CA ARG A 149 -5.99 -14.78 -4.53
C ARG A 149 -5.31 -13.90 -5.58
N LYS A 150 -5.65 -12.61 -5.66
CA LYS A 150 -5.11 -11.68 -6.67
C LYS A 150 -4.42 -10.52 -6.00
N PHE A 151 -3.13 -10.36 -6.24
CA PHE A 151 -2.30 -9.35 -5.59
C PHE A 151 -1.74 -8.36 -6.61
N MET A 152 -1.93 -7.06 -6.37
CA MET A 152 -1.17 -6.01 -7.04
C MET A 152 -0.05 -5.58 -6.10
N VAL A 153 1.17 -6.05 -6.36
CA VAL A 153 2.36 -5.67 -5.60
C VAL A 153 2.94 -4.39 -6.19
N VAL A 154 3.05 -3.34 -5.40
CA VAL A 154 3.47 -2.03 -5.87
C VAL A 154 4.90 -1.77 -5.42
N GLY A 155 5.81 -1.62 -6.38
CA GLY A 155 7.18 -1.22 -6.13
C GLY A 155 7.26 0.19 -5.55
N LEU A 156 8.39 0.51 -4.93
CA LEU A 156 8.57 1.80 -4.28
C LEU A 156 8.94 2.91 -5.29
N PRO A 157 8.50 4.16 -5.06
CA PRO A 157 9.06 5.34 -5.73
C PRO A 157 10.49 5.61 -5.25
N PRO A 158 11.26 6.51 -5.90
CA PRO A 158 12.58 6.93 -5.42
C PRO A 158 12.47 7.61 -4.05
N VAL A 159 12.69 6.85 -2.97
CA VAL A 159 12.44 7.31 -1.60
C VAL A 159 13.42 8.43 -1.22
N GLY A 160 14.64 8.41 -1.74
CA GLY A 160 15.64 9.47 -1.55
C GLY A 160 15.22 10.82 -2.11
N CYS A 161 14.24 10.86 -3.02
CA CYS A 161 13.67 12.08 -3.55
C CYS A 161 12.49 12.64 -2.74
N CYS A 162 12.07 11.98 -1.65
CA CYS A 162 11.02 12.50 -0.77
C CYS A 162 11.45 13.86 -0.18
N PRO A 163 10.52 14.83 0.02
CA PRO A 163 10.86 16.12 0.61
C PRO A 163 11.63 16.02 1.93
N ALA A 164 11.26 15.05 2.78
CA ALA A 164 11.94 14.80 4.06
C ALA A 164 13.42 14.42 3.92
N GLN A 165 13.82 13.77 2.80
CA GLN A 165 15.21 13.42 2.52
C GLN A 165 15.94 14.58 1.83
N ARG A 166 15.27 15.27 0.90
CA ARG A 166 15.84 16.42 0.17
C ARG A 166 16.13 17.61 1.07
N ILE A 167 15.29 17.85 2.09
CA ILE A 167 15.52 18.94 3.05
C ILE A 167 16.77 18.69 3.89
N GLN A 168 17.12 17.43 4.15
CA GLN A 168 18.29 17.03 4.93
C GLN A 168 19.57 16.92 4.07
N ASN A 169 19.44 16.96 2.75
CA ASN A 169 20.57 16.95 1.82
C ASN A 169 21.00 18.39 1.53
N GLU A 170 22.29 18.68 1.69
CA GLU A 170 22.88 20.02 1.44
C GLU A 170 22.61 20.52 0.03
N THR A 171 22.69 19.62 -0.96
CA THR A 171 22.43 19.92 -2.38
C THR A 171 20.95 20.17 -2.69
N ARG A 172 20.04 19.92 -1.73
CA ARG A 172 18.58 19.83 -1.92
C ARG A 172 18.15 18.82 -3.00
N GLY A 173 19.09 17.98 -3.46
CA GLY A 173 18.88 16.89 -4.40
C GLY A 173 18.36 15.63 -3.73
N CYS A 174 18.09 14.61 -4.54
CA CYS A 174 17.74 13.29 -4.04
C CYS A 174 18.93 12.68 -3.26
N ARG A 175 18.62 11.88 -2.25
CA ARG A 175 19.60 11.09 -1.51
C ARG A 175 19.85 9.75 -2.21
N GLU A 176 21.00 9.62 -2.86
CA GLU A 176 21.30 8.47 -3.73
C GLU A 176 21.57 7.17 -2.95
N ASP A 177 22.09 7.26 -1.73
CA ASP A 177 22.18 6.14 -0.80
C ASP A 177 20.81 5.50 -0.54
N THR A 178 19.80 6.34 -0.28
CA THR A 178 18.42 5.93 -0.02
C THR A 178 17.74 5.38 -1.28
N ASN A 179 18.01 5.97 -2.44
CA ASN A 179 17.56 5.44 -3.72
C ASN A 179 18.18 4.07 -4.03
N THR A 180 19.47 3.88 -3.69
CA THR A 180 20.15 2.59 -3.84
C THR A 180 19.43 1.49 -3.04
N TRP A 181 19.07 1.76 -1.78
CA TRP A 181 18.30 0.80 -0.98
C TRP A 181 16.89 0.54 -1.54
N THR A 182 16.30 1.54 -2.18
CA THR A 182 15.01 1.40 -2.88
C THR A 182 15.12 0.45 -4.07
N VAL A 183 16.21 0.53 -4.85
CA VAL A 183 16.49 -0.38 -5.95
C VAL A 183 16.75 -1.80 -5.44
N MET A 184 17.53 -1.96 -4.36
CA MET A 184 17.72 -3.26 -3.71
C MET A 184 16.38 -3.87 -3.26
N TYR A 185 15.48 -3.05 -2.69
CA TYR A 185 14.15 -3.50 -2.30
C TYR A 185 13.28 -3.90 -3.49
N LYS A 186 13.36 -3.18 -4.62
CA LYS A 186 12.67 -3.56 -5.86
C LYS A 186 13.04 -4.98 -6.27
N GLU A 187 14.34 -5.26 -6.41
CA GLU A 187 14.84 -6.58 -6.84
C GLU A 187 14.42 -7.69 -5.86
N ALA A 188 14.59 -7.45 -4.56
CA ALA A 188 14.18 -8.41 -3.54
C ALA A 188 12.66 -8.65 -3.53
N LEU A 189 11.85 -7.62 -3.80
CA LEU A 189 10.40 -7.72 -3.83
C LEU A 189 9.91 -8.49 -5.06
N GLU A 190 10.53 -8.29 -6.22
CA GLU A 190 10.26 -9.05 -7.44
C GLU A 190 10.59 -10.54 -7.24
N SER A 191 11.80 -10.84 -6.75
CA SER A 191 12.22 -12.22 -6.44
C SER A 191 11.27 -12.90 -5.45
N MET A 192 10.99 -12.24 -4.32
CA MET A 192 10.05 -12.76 -3.32
C MET A 192 8.66 -13.04 -3.89
N SER A 193 8.16 -12.16 -4.78
CA SER A 193 6.84 -12.33 -5.40
C SER A 193 6.81 -13.53 -6.34
N GLN A 194 7.90 -13.78 -7.09
CA GLN A 194 8.05 -14.96 -7.94
C GLN A 194 8.10 -16.24 -7.10
N GLU A 195 8.91 -16.28 -6.04
CA GLU A 195 8.97 -17.41 -5.10
C GLU A 195 7.63 -17.68 -4.44
N LEU A 196 6.94 -16.64 -3.96
CA LEU A 196 5.65 -16.81 -3.31
C LEU A 196 4.61 -17.42 -4.27
N LYS A 197 4.65 -17.01 -5.54
CA LYS A 197 3.78 -17.55 -6.59
C LYS A 197 4.07 -19.03 -6.91
N SER A 198 5.33 -19.48 -6.80
CA SER A 198 5.67 -20.90 -6.99
C SER A 198 5.29 -21.76 -5.77
N GLU A 199 5.38 -21.20 -4.56
CA GLU A 199 5.01 -21.88 -3.32
C GLU A 199 3.50 -22.01 -3.10
N VAL A 200 2.72 -21.05 -3.59
CA VAL A 200 1.29 -20.92 -3.25
C VAL A 200 0.39 -21.16 -4.46
N LYS A 201 -0.37 -22.27 -4.41
CA LYS A 201 -1.35 -22.62 -5.44
C LYS A 201 -2.45 -21.57 -5.57
N ASP A 202 -2.96 -21.39 -6.79
CA ASP A 202 -4.05 -20.47 -7.15
C ASP A 202 -3.82 -18.99 -6.80
N MET A 203 -2.59 -18.60 -6.48
CA MET A 203 -2.21 -17.19 -6.36
C MET A 203 -2.00 -16.58 -7.75
N SER A 204 -2.41 -15.34 -7.95
CA SER A 204 -2.01 -14.52 -9.10
C SER A 204 -1.47 -13.20 -8.58
N TYR A 205 -0.45 -12.67 -9.23
CA TYR A 205 0.07 -11.36 -8.89
C TYR A 205 0.49 -10.58 -10.12
N SER A 206 0.56 -9.26 -9.97
CA SER A 206 1.19 -8.35 -10.92
C SER A 206 2.05 -7.36 -10.14
N TYR A 207 3.14 -6.91 -10.77
CA TYR A 207 4.09 -5.97 -10.17
C TYR A 207 3.97 -4.59 -10.83
N SER A 208 3.81 -3.54 -10.03
CA SER A 208 3.82 -2.14 -10.51
C SER A 208 5.21 -1.55 -10.37
N HIS A 209 5.82 -1.18 -11.50
CA HIS A 209 7.10 -0.47 -11.53
C HIS A 209 6.92 1.02 -11.27
N THR A 210 6.82 1.40 -9.99
CA THR A 210 6.57 2.80 -9.59
C THR A 210 7.81 3.68 -9.68
N TYR A 211 9.01 3.12 -9.46
CA TYR A 211 10.26 3.88 -9.45
C TYR A 211 10.49 4.69 -10.73
N PRO A 212 10.54 4.10 -11.94
CA PRO A 212 10.83 4.86 -13.16
C PRO A 212 9.74 5.89 -13.47
N LEU A 213 8.47 5.58 -13.17
CA LEU A 213 7.36 6.50 -13.38
C LEU A 213 7.53 7.76 -12.52
N ILE A 214 7.70 7.59 -11.22
CA ILE A 214 7.84 8.72 -10.28
C ILE A 214 9.16 9.46 -10.50
N HIS A 215 10.24 8.75 -10.82
CA HIS A 215 11.51 9.39 -11.17
C HIS A 215 11.39 10.26 -12.43
N GLY A 216 10.64 9.84 -13.45
CA GLY A 216 10.36 10.65 -14.64
C GLY A 216 9.67 11.97 -14.30
N PHE A 217 8.60 11.92 -13.48
CA PHE A 217 7.90 13.11 -13.00
C PHE A 217 8.80 14.09 -12.22
N ILE A 218 9.83 13.58 -11.53
CA ILE A 218 10.75 14.39 -10.73
C ILE A 218 11.82 15.05 -11.60
N GLN A 219 12.39 14.30 -12.55
CA GLN A 219 13.48 14.80 -13.40
C GLN A 219 12.99 15.77 -14.46
N ASP A 220 11.83 15.48 -15.06
CA ASP A 220 11.23 16.32 -16.08
C ASP A 220 9.75 16.56 -15.78
N PRO A 221 9.44 17.49 -14.85
CA PRO A 221 8.07 17.83 -14.52
C PRO A 221 7.30 18.35 -15.73
N ALA A 222 7.93 19.16 -16.58
CA ALA A 222 7.27 19.88 -17.66
C ALA A 222 6.76 18.95 -18.76
N SER A 223 7.56 17.99 -19.21
CA SER A 223 7.10 16.99 -20.19
C SER A 223 6.00 16.09 -19.65
N ASN A 224 5.88 16.00 -18.33
CA ASN A 224 4.87 15.25 -17.63
C ASN A 224 3.69 16.11 -17.11
N GLY A 225 3.56 17.36 -17.58
CA GLY A 225 2.43 18.24 -17.26
C GLY A 225 2.45 18.85 -15.85
N LEU A 226 3.59 18.81 -15.17
CA LEU A 226 3.81 19.37 -13.83
C LEU A 226 4.66 20.65 -13.92
N ARG A 227 4.39 21.61 -13.02
CA ARG A 227 5.22 22.81 -12.83
C ARG A 227 6.13 22.62 -11.61
N ARG A 228 7.35 23.14 -11.70
CA ARG A 228 8.35 23.09 -10.63
C ARG A 228 8.04 24.07 -9.51
#